data_AF-A0A1Q3DZE1-F1
#
_entry.id   AF-A0A1Q3DZE1-F1
#
_cell.length_a   1.000
_cell.length_b   1.000
_cell.length_c   1.000
_cell.angle_alpha   90.00
_cell.angle_beta   90.00
_cell.angle_gamma   90.00
#
_symmetry.space_group_name_H-M   'P 1'
#
loop_
_entity.id
_entity.type
_entity.pdbx_description
1 polymer ?
#
loop_
_entity_poly.entity_id
_entity_poly.type
_entity_poly.pdbx_seq_one_letter_code
_entity_poly.pdbx_strand_id
1 'polypeptide(L)'
;MDQSFRSAFGHILPHQSANQALYFMTPFTFIKSSMAIDADQEQVGGTGDMWKENPGLFFVQSVALARSRTDDDKAKETLSRIINDKNIDKGSQGMILLVKSKIYLSQVLRRLGEEQDAQSHEQWLIKWLKENPHRLPDSTLVEIFTTDTNIKEDPILTESVGTVKHANLKSSCLNVRCRHIFYCSPFSRSTTYLTQASGVNQRSLQRTRNRVEKNREPSSAQSPPRK
;
A
#
# COMPACT_ATOMS: atom_id res chain seq x y z
N MET A 1 -35.66 -35.59 -3.38
CA MET A 1 -34.80 -34.46 -3.79
C MET A 1 -35.31 -33.24 -3.06
N ASP A 2 -34.47 -32.68 -2.19
CA ASP A 2 -34.84 -31.82 -1.06
C ASP A 2 -35.08 -30.35 -1.43
N GLN A 3 -36.11 -29.75 -0.82
CA GLN A 3 -36.60 -28.38 -1.07
C GLN A 3 -36.11 -27.36 -0.01
N SER A 4 -35.00 -27.62 0.69
CA SER A 4 -34.64 -26.87 1.91
C SER A 4 -33.52 -25.81 1.79
N PHE A 5 -33.16 -25.31 0.61
CA PHE A 5 -32.02 -24.38 0.48
C PHE A 5 -32.30 -22.99 -0.12
N ARG A 6 -33.57 -22.58 -0.26
CA ARG A 6 -33.94 -21.28 -0.88
C ARG A 6 -34.39 -20.17 0.07
N SER A 7 -34.26 -20.31 1.40
CA SER A 7 -34.83 -19.36 2.36
C SER A 7 -33.83 -18.70 3.33
N ALA A 8 -32.68 -18.23 2.84
CA ALA A 8 -31.72 -17.49 3.70
C ALA A 8 -31.19 -16.16 3.13
N PHE A 9 -31.54 -15.76 1.91
CA PHE A 9 -31.04 -14.50 1.32
C PHE A 9 -32.14 -13.70 0.61
N GLY A 10 -33.29 -13.56 1.28
CA GLY A 10 -34.36 -12.66 0.87
C GLY A 10 -34.32 -11.36 1.66
N HIS A 11 -34.08 -10.25 0.95
CA HIS A 11 -34.28 -8.85 1.35
C HIS A 11 -33.18 -8.21 2.22
N ILE A 12 -32.43 -7.29 1.60
CA ILE A 12 -32.32 -5.86 1.93
C ILE A 12 -31.10 -5.29 1.18
N LEU A 13 -31.34 -4.47 0.14
CA LEU A 13 -30.72 -3.16 -0.15
C LEU A 13 -30.90 -2.82 -1.65
N PRO A 14 -31.68 -1.78 -2.00
CA PRO A 14 -31.70 -1.25 -3.36
C PRO A 14 -30.49 -0.33 -3.56
N HIS A 15 -29.84 -0.48 -4.72
CA HIS A 15 -29.04 0.57 -5.36
C HIS A 15 -27.73 1.03 -4.67
N GLN A 16 -26.87 0.11 -4.23
CA GLN A 16 -25.43 0.42 -4.18
C GLN A 16 -24.83 0.21 -5.57
N SER A 17 -24.32 1.28 -6.18
CA SER A 17 -23.64 1.19 -7.47
C SER A 17 -22.41 0.28 -7.33
N ALA A 18 -22.13 -0.51 -8.37
CA ALA A 18 -21.00 -1.42 -8.45
C ALA A 18 -19.62 -0.76 -8.17
N ASN A 19 -19.55 0.59 -8.16
CA ASN A 19 -18.35 1.35 -7.84
C ASN A 19 -18.01 1.41 -6.35
N GLN A 20 -18.90 1.02 -5.42
CA GLN A 20 -18.56 0.99 -3.98
C GLN A 20 -17.84 -0.30 -3.56
N ALA A 21 -17.98 -1.39 -4.32
CA ALA A 21 -17.31 -2.67 -4.02
C ALA A 21 -15.79 -2.65 -4.30
N LEU A 22 -15.30 -1.65 -5.05
CA LEU A 22 -13.88 -1.47 -5.35
C LEU A 22 -13.08 -0.77 -4.23
N TYR A 23 -13.77 -0.21 -3.22
CA TYR A 23 -13.12 0.59 -2.16
C TYR A 23 -12.87 -0.16 -0.85
N PHE A 24 -13.41 -1.38 -0.73
CA PHE A 24 -12.91 -2.32 0.27
C PHE A 24 -11.71 -3.02 -0.35
N MET A 25 -10.51 -2.58 0.00
CA MET A 25 -9.29 -3.33 -0.29
C MET A 25 -9.35 -4.66 0.43
N THR A 26 -9.99 -5.63 -0.22
CA THR A 26 -9.93 -7.01 0.19
C THR A 26 -8.48 -7.49 0.02
N PRO A 27 -8.01 -8.44 0.85
CA PRO A 27 -6.66 -9.02 0.68
C PRO A 27 -6.37 -9.47 -0.76
N PHE A 28 -7.42 -9.78 -1.54
CA PHE A 28 -7.34 -10.18 -2.93
C PHE A 28 -6.85 -9.09 -3.89
N THR A 29 -7.19 -7.81 -3.66
CA THR A 29 -6.71 -6.71 -4.51
C THR A 29 -5.24 -6.40 -4.24
N PHE A 30 -4.79 -6.56 -3.00
CA PHE A 30 -3.38 -6.40 -2.63
C PHE A 30 -2.48 -7.41 -3.35
N ILE A 31 -2.84 -8.70 -3.32
CA ILE A 31 -2.04 -9.77 -3.96
C ILE A 31 -1.92 -9.52 -5.46
N LYS A 32 -3.03 -9.16 -6.14
CA LYS A 32 -2.99 -8.84 -7.57
C LYS A 32 -2.10 -7.64 -7.88
N SER A 33 -2.14 -6.60 -7.04
CA SER A 33 -1.34 -5.39 -7.24
C SER A 33 0.15 -5.65 -7.05
N SER A 34 0.53 -6.41 -6.01
CA SER A 34 1.94 -6.80 -5.81
C SER A 34 2.44 -7.68 -6.94
N MET A 35 1.68 -8.71 -7.33
CA MET A 35 2.07 -9.61 -8.42
C MET A 35 2.21 -8.88 -9.75
N ALA A 36 1.36 -7.90 -10.06
CA ALA A 36 1.50 -7.11 -11.29
C ALA A 36 2.78 -6.27 -11.28
N ILE A 37 3.07 -5.62 -10.16
CA ILE A 37 4.26 -4.76 -10.03
C ILE A 37 5.55 -5.57 -10.02
N ASP A 38 5.57 -6.71 -9.33
CA ASP A 38 6.74 -7.59 -9.26
C ASP A 38 6.97 -8.32 -10.60
N ALA A 39 5.90 -8.77 -11.28
CA ALA A 39 6.01 -9.43 -12.60
C ALA A 39 6.52 -8.48 -13.69
N ASP A 40 6.13 -7.20 -13.65
CA ASP A 40 6.65 -6.23 -14.60
C ASP A 40 8.10 -5.83 -14.27
N GLN A 41 8.48 -5.77 -13.00
CA GLN A 41 9.89 -5.51 -12.65
C GLN A 41 10.83 -6.59 -13.22
N GLU A 42 10.33 -7.81 -13.42
CA GLU A 42 11.07 -8.92 -14.05
C GLU A 42 10.94 -8.98 -15.58
N GLN A 43 9.85 -8.53 -16.19
CA GLN A 43 9.66 -8.56 -17.65
C GLN A 43 10.25 -7.35 -18.39
N VAL A 44 10.57 -6.26 -17.69
CA VAL A 44 10.93 -5.00 -18.34
C VAL A 44 12.43 -4.93 -18.66
N GLY A 45 12.78 -5.59 -19.76
CA GLY A 45 13.87 -5.16 -20.66
C GLY A 45 13.47 -4.00 -21.60
N GLY A 46 12.31 -3.37 -21.38
CA GLY A 46 11.74 -2.32 -22.22
C GLY A 46 11.53 -0.99 -21.48
N THR A 47 12.27 0.04 -21.85
CA THR A 47 12.36 1.42 -21.33
C THR A 47 11.10 2.22 -20.90
N GLY A 48 9.89 1.66 -20.82
CA GLY A 48 8.69 2.34 -20.35
C GLY A 48 8.61 2.41 -18.82
N ASP A 49 8.64 3.62 -18.26
CA ASP A 49 8.37 3.86 -16.85
C ASP A 49 6.87 3.68 -16.60
N MET A 50 6.42 2.45 -16.32
CA MET A 50 5.02 2.09 -16.07
C MET A 50 4.33 2.95 -15.01
N TRP A 51 5.12 3.55 -14.12
CA TRP A 51 4.68 4.61 -13.24
C TRP A 51 3.82 5.66 -13.96
N LYS A 52 4.31 6.12 -15.11
CA LYS A 52 3.68 7.16 -15.91
C LYS A 52 2.41 6.66 -16.60
N GLU A 53 2.34 5.37 -16.88
CA GLU A 53 1.19 4.74 -17.55
C GLU A 53 0.04 4.50 -16.58
N ASN A 54 0.34 4.09 -15.34
CA ASN A 54 -0.70 3.76 -14.36
C ASN A 54 -0.32 4.14 -12.92
N PRO A 55 -0.30 5.45 -12.57
CA PRO A 55 0.01 5.90 -11.22
C PRO A 55 -1.02 5.42 -10.18
N GLY A 56 -2.25 5.11 -10.62
CA GLY A 56 -3.31 4.58 -9.75
C GLY A 56 -2.97 3.21 -9.18
N LEU A 57 -2.33 2.32 -9.96
CA LEU A 57 -1.93 0.99 -9.50
C LEU A 57 -0.90 1.08 -8.37
N PHE A 58 0.12 1.92 -8.55
CA PHE A 58 1.14 2.15 -7.54
C PHE A 58 0.58 2.84 -6.30
N PHE A 59 -0.36 3.77 -6.46
CA PHE A 59 -1.09 4.34 -5.34
C PHE A 59 -1.78 3.26 -4.51
N VAL A 60 -2.53 2.35 -5.13
CA VAL A 60 -3.22 1.26 -4.41
C VAL A 60 -2.23 0.36 -3.69
N GLN A 61 -1.10 -0.02 -4.31
CA GLN A 61 -0.06 -0.81 -3.65
C GLN A 61 0.53 -0.06 -2.45
N SER A 62 0.89 1.21 -2.62
CA SER A 62 1.53 2.03 -1.58
C SER A 62 0.62 2.21 -0.36
N VAL A 63 -0.68 2.44 -0.59
CA VAL A 63 -1.69 2.48 0.47
C VAL A 63 -1.80 1.12 1.14
N ALA A 64 -1.78 0.02 0.39
CA ALA A 64 -1.84 -1.30 0.97
C ALA A 64 -0.66 -1.59 1.91
N LEU A 65 0.55 -1.24 1.49
CA LEU A 65 1.76 -1.36 2.31
C LEU A 65 1.66 -0.49 3.57
N ALA A 66 1.24 0.77 3.41
CA ALA A 66 1.08 1.71 4.52
C ALA A 66 0.02 1.24 5.55
N ARG A 67 -1.06 0.60 5.09
CA ARG A 67 -2.15 0.10 5.93
C ARG A 67 -1.82 -1.24 6.59
N SER A 68 -1.18 -2.14 5.85
CA SER A 68 -0.75 -3.45 6.38
C SER A 68 0.48 -3.35 7.29
N ARG A 69 1.18 -2.20 7.29
CA ARG A 69 2.43 -1.96 8.03
C ARG A 69 3.48 -3.04 7.76
N THR A 70 3.45 -3.61 6.56
CA THR A 70 4.33 -4.72 6.19
C THR A 70 5.72 -4.22 5.78
N ASP A 71 5.77 -3.10 5.07
CA ASP A 71 7.01 -2.51 4.55
C ASP A 71 6.82 -0.99 4.45
N ASP A 72 7.12 -0.30 5.56
CA ASP A 72 6.96 1.15 5.66
C ASP A 72 8.00 1.91 4.81
N ASP A 73 9.19 1.32 4.58
CA ASP A 73 10.23 1.93 3.73
C ASP A 73 9.78 1.97 2.26
N LYS A 74 9.28 0.84 1.74
CA LYS A 74 8.72 0.77 0.37
C LYS A 74 7.46 1.62 0.22
N ALA A 75 6.61 1.66 1.26
CA ALA A 75 5.45 2.56 1.28
C ALA A 75 5.89 4.03 1.20
N LYS A 76 6.89 4.44 2.00
CA LYS A 76 7.45 5.79 2.00
C LYS A 76 8.00 6.15 0.62
N GLU A 77 8.82 5.28 0.03
CA GLU A 77 9.43 5.50 -1.29
C GLU A 77 8.36 5.75 -2.35
N THR A 78 7.39 4.83 -2.46
CA THR A 78 6.32 4.89 -3.46
C THR A 78 5.42 6.11 -3.27
N LEU A 79 4.96 6.40 -2.05
CA LEU A 79 4.16 7.58 -1.74
C LEU A 79 4.91 8.88 -2.03
N SER A 80 6.20 8.95 -1.69
CA SER A 80 7.04 10.13 -1.96
C SER A 80 7.16 10.37 -3.47
N ARG A 81 7.29 9.29 -4.25
CA ARG A 81 7.30 9.38 -5.72
C ARG A 81 5.99 9.93 -6.28
N ILE A 82 4.82 9.53 -5.73
CA ILE A 82 3.51 10.08 -6.11
C ILE A 82 3.44 11.57 -5.86
N ILE A 83 3.84 12.01 -4.67
CA ILE A 83 3.73 13.40 -4.25
C ILE A 83 4.66 14.31 -5.06
N ASN A 84 5.79 13.79 -5.52
CA ASN A 84 6.77 14.53 -6.31
C ASN A 84 6.46 14.53 -7.83
N ASP A 85 5.44 13.80 -8.28
CA ASP A 85 5.03 13.81 -9.68
C ASP A 85 4.31 15.12 -10.02
N LYS A 86 4.89 15.90 -10.94
CA LYS A 86 4.36 17.20 -11.38
C LYS A 86 3.00 17.11 -12.09
N ASN A 87 2.56 15.91 -12.44
CA ASN A 87 1.27 15.71 -13.12
C ASN A 87 0.18 15.24 -12.17
N ILE A 88 0.51 14.95 -10.90
CA ILE A 88 -0.46 14.34 -9.98
C ILE A 88 -1.60 15.28 -9.61
N ASP A 89 -1.41 16.59 -9.64
CA ASP A 89 -2.41 17.58 -9.22
C ASP A 89 -3.33 18.05 -10.37
N LYS A 90 -3.17 17.47 -11.58
CA LYS A 90 -3.98 17.80 -12.75
C LYS A 90 -5.39 17.24 -12.61
N GLY A 91 -6.31 18.10 -12.17
CA GLY A 91 -7.73 17.81 -12.06
C GLY A 91 -8.17 17.32 -10.67
N SER A 92 -9.47 17.10 -10.52
CA SER A 92 -10.07 16.72 -9.23
C SER A 92 -9.55 15.38 -8.70
N GLN A 93 -9.46 14.37 -9.57
CA GLN A 93 -9.01 13.04 -9.19
C GLN A 93 -7.54 13.03 -8.76
N GLY A 94 -6.71 13.77 -9.48
CA GLY A 94 -5.31 13.94 -9.16
C GLY A 94 -5.09 14.58 -7.78
N MET A 95 -5.85 15.64 -7.50
CA MET A 95 -5.83 16.29 -6.18
C MET A 95 -6.25 15.34 -5.05
N ILE A 96 -7.27 14.50 -5.28
CA ILE A 96 -7.69 13.47 -4.30
C ILE A 96 -6.55 12.48 -4.03
N LEU A 97 -5.85 12.03 -5.08
CA LEU A 97 -4.68 11.15 -4.95
C LEU A 97 -3.55 11.83 -4.17
N LEU A 98 -3.26 13.10 -4.44
CA LEU A 98 -2.23 13.86 -3.74
C LEU A 98 -2.55 14.00 -2.24
N VAL A 99 -3.79 14.35 -1.90
CA VAL A 99 -4.25 14.45 -0.51
C VAL A 99 -4.16 13.11 0.19
N LYS A 100 -4.71 12.03 -0.40
CA LYS A 100 -4.60 10.68 0.16
C LYS A 100 -3.15 10.27 0.38
N SER A 101 -2.27 10.52 -0.61
CA SER A 101 -0.86 10.15 -0.54
C SER A 101 -0.13 10.85 0.59
N LYS A 102 -0.38 12.16 0.79
CA LYS A 102 0.23 12.91 1.90
C LYS A 102 -0.27 12.43 3.26
N ILE A 103 -1.53 12.02 3.38
CA ILE A 103 -2.08 11.48 4.64
C ILE A 103 -1.39 10.16 4.98
N TYR A 104 -1.32 9.22 4.04
CA TYR A 104 -0.64 7.95 4.29
C TYR A 104 0.87 8.14 4.50
N LEU A 105 1.51 9.07 3.77
CA LEU A 105 2.92 9.35 3.94
C LEU A 105 3.22 9.92 5.33
N SER A 106 2.44 10.88 5.84
CA SER A 106 2.67 11.41 7.19
C SER A 106 2.55 10.33 8.26
N GLN A 107 1.61 9.40 8.09
CA GLN A 107 1.45 8.25 8.99
C GLN A 107 2.63 7.28 8.94
N VAL A 108 3.14 6.97 7.73
CA VAL A 108 4.33 6.13 7.54
C VAL A 108 5.55 6.81 8.17
N LEU A 109 5.77 8.09 7.90
CA LEU A 109 6.89 8.88 8.45
C LEU A 109 6.87 8.90 9.98
N ARG A 110 5.70 9.05 10.61
CA ARG A 110 5.58 8.96 12.08
C ARG A 110 6.02 7.60 12.62
N ARG A 111 5.67 6.50 11.95
CA ARG A 111 6.09 5.15 12.36
C ARG A 111 7.59 4.93 12.21
N LEU A 112 8.19 5.53 11.18
CA LEU A 112 9.64 5.52 10.97
C LEU A 112 10.40 6.47 11.91
N GLY A 113 9.71 7.30 12.70
CA GLY A 113 10.32 8.27 13.61
C GLY A 113 10.74 9.59 12.94
N GLU A 114 10.32 9.83 11.69
CA GLU A 114 10.61 11.04 10.91
C GLU A 114 9.57 12.13 11.19
N GLU A 115 9.51 12.59 12.45
CA GLU A 115 8.44 13.46 12.92
C GLU A 115 8.38 14.81 12.22
N GLN A 116 9.52 15.40 11.88
CA GLN A 116 9.60 16.72 11.25
C GLN A 116 8.97 16.70 9.84
N ASP A 117 9.29 15.68 9.04
CA ASP A 117 8.75 15.52 7.70
C ASP A 117 7.26 15.18 7.74
N ALA A 118 6.86 14.33 8.71
CA ALA A 118 5.45 14.05 8.95
C ALA A 118 4.66 15.33 9.26
N GLN A 119 5.16 16.17 10.19
CA GLN A 119 4.53 17.44 10.55
C GLN A 119 4.41 18.40 9.36
N SER A 120 5.41 18.45 8.48
CA SER A 120 5.35 19.27 7.27
C SER A 120 4.17 18.89 6.37
N HIS A 121 3.96 17.59 6.16
CA HIS A 121 2.82 17.08 5.39
C HIS A 121 1.49 17.37 6.08
N GLU A 122 1.41 17.22 7.40
CA GLU A 122 0.20 17.48 8.19
C GLU A 122 -0.20 18.96 8.17
N GLN A 123 0.74 19.87 8.38
CA GLN A 123 0.48 21.32 8.32
C GLN A 123 -0.04 21.73 6.95
N TRP A 124 0.56 21.18 5.88
CA TRP A 124 0.08 21.40 4.52
C TRP A 124 -1.36 20.88 4.36
N LEU A 125 -1.66 19.68 4.86
CA LEU A 125 -3.00 19.07 4.77
C LEU A 125 -4.05 19.88 5.54
N ILE A 126 -3.73 20.32 6.76
CA ILE A 126 -4.60 21.14 7.60
C ILE A 126 -4.93 22.45 6.90
N LYS A 127 -3.91 23.13 6.34
CA LYS A 127 -4.10 24.36 5.57
C LYS A 127 -4.97 24.11 4.34
N TRP A 128 -4.64 23.09 3.55
CA TRP A 128 -5.36 22.77 2.32
C TRP A 128 -6.82 22.42 2.58
N LEU A 129 -7.11 21.61 3.61
CA LEU A 129 -8.48 21.21 3.99
C LEU A 129 -9.31 22.40 4.50
N LYS A 130 -8.69 23.33 5.24
CA LYS A 130 -9.35 24.58 5.67
C LYS A 130 -9.73 25.46 4.48
N GLU A 131 -8.85 25.55 3.48
CA GLU A 131 -9.08 26.33 2.25
C GLU A 131 -10.04 25.64 1.27
N ASN A 132 -10.09 24.31 1.25
CA ASN A 132 -10.80 23.51 0.26
C ASN A 132 -11.79 22.48 0.86
N PRO A 133 -12.70 22.86 1.76
CA PRO A 133 -13.52 21.91 2.53
C PRO A 133 -14.54 21.13 1.69
N HIS A 134 -14.80 21.54 0.45
CA HIS A 134 -15.77 20.92 -0.46
C HIS A 134 -15.12 20.09 -1.57
N ARG A 135 -13.78 20.12 -1.69
CA ARG A 135 -13.08 19.43 -2.78
C ARG A 135 -12.86 17.95 -2.52
N LEU A 136 -12.98 17.52 -1.26
CA LEU A 136 -12.86 16.12 -0.87
C LEU A 136 -14.27 15.60 -0.55
N PRO A 137 -14.78 14.57 -1.23
CA PRO A 137 -16.10 14.03 -0.93
C PRO A 137 -16.10 13.38 0.45
N ASP A 138 -17.22 13.48 1.18
CA ASP A 138 -17.35 12.95 2.54
C ASP A 138 -17.04 11.45 2.62
N SER A 139 -17.38 10.68 1.59
CA SER A 139 -17.04 9.25 1.50
C SER A 139 -15.53 9.00 1.55
N THR A 140 -14.74 9.85 0.89
CA THR A 140 -13.29 9.78 0.90
C THR A 140 -12.72 10.16 2.26
N LEU A 141 -13.29 11.18 2.92
CA LEU A 141 -12.91 11.55 4.29
C LEU A 141 -13.15 10.39 5.27
N VAL A 142 -14.33 9.78 5.20
CA VAL A 142 -14.68 8.61 6.02
C VAL A 142 -13.69 7.47 5.75
N GLU A 143 -13.44 7.12 4.49
CA GLU A 143 -12.52 6.04 4.11
C GLU A 143 -11.13 6.22 4.73
N ILE A 144 -10.56 7.43 4.63
CA ILE A 144 -9.20 7.74 5.10
C ILE A 144 -9.11 7.72 6.62
N PHE A 145 -10.12 8.27 7.31
CA PHE A 145 -10.04 8.50 8.75
C PHE A 145 -10.64 7.39 9.62
N THR A 146 -11.41 6.46 9.04
CA THR A 146 -12.00 5.33 9.80
C THR A 146 -11.09 4.12 9.92
N THR A 147 -10.15 3.95 9.00
CA THR A 147 -9.54 2.64 8.76
C THR A 147 -8.29 2.39 9.60
N ASP A 148 -7.39 3.36 9.74
CA ASP A 148 -6.05 3.08 10.29
C ASP A 148 -5.60 4.05 11.39
N THR A 149 -6.45 5.01 11.75
CA THR A 149 -6.06 6.13 12.60
C THR A 149 -6.74 6.10 13.97
N ASN A 150 -5.98 6.43 15.03
CA ASN A 150 -6.57 6.83 16.31
C ASN A 150 -7.09 8.27 16.20
N ILE A 151 -8.41 8.43 16.13
CA ILE A 151 -9.08 9.73 15.96
C ILE A 151 -8.67 10.75 17.04
N LYS A 152 -8.29 10.27 18.23
CA LYS A 152 -7.91 11.14 19.35
C LYS A 152 -6.49 11.67 19.26
N GLU A 153 -5.61 10.98 18.53
CA GLU A 153 -4.18 11.27 18.48
C GLU A 153 -3.75 11.82 17.12
N ASP A 154 -4.63 11.74 16.10
CA ASP A 154 -4.31 12.25 14.78
C ASP A 154 -4.35 13.78 14.75
N PRO A 155 -3.22 14.44 14.48
CA PRO A 155 -3.14 15.90 14.41
C PRO A 155 -3.95 16.46 13.24
N ILE A 156 -4.02 15.75 12.10
CA ILE A 156 -4.81 16.17 10.94
C ILE A 156 -6.27 16.26 11.33
N LEU A 157 -6.80 15.22 11.99
CA LEU A 157 -8.19 15.23 12.46
C LEU A 157 -8.39 16.27 13.55
N THR A 158 -7.54 16.31 14.55
CA THR A 158 -7.73 17.19 15.71
C THR A 158 -7.78 18.66 15.30
N GLU A 159 -6.92 19.06 14.36
CA GLU A 159 -6.81 20.46 13.92
C GLU A 159 -7.71 20.85 12.73
N SER A 160 -8.06 19.90 11.85
CA SER A 160 -8.97 20.18 10.72
C SER A 160 -10.45 20.10 11.12
N VAL A 161 -10.80 19.24 12.07
CA VAL A 161 -12.19 18.90 12.44
C VAL A 161 -12.89 20.00 13.26
N GLY A 162 -12.18 21.03 13.69
CA GLY A 162 -12.77 22.19 14.37
C GLY A 162 -13.78 22.99 13.53
N THR A 163 -13.88 22.71 12.22
CA THR A 163 -14.88 23.33 11.32
C THR A 163 -16.14 22.46 11.22
N VAL A 164 -17.32 23.09 11.38
CA VAL A 164 -18.66 22.52 11.62
C VAL A 164 -19.04 21.26 10.81
N LYS A 165 -18.52 21.06 9.58
CA LYS A 165 -18.81 19.86 8.77
C LYS A 165 -18.17 18.57 9.28
N HIS A 166 -17.05 18.67 9.99
CA HIS A 166 -16.26 17.50 10.37
C HIS A 166 -16.71 16.87 11.71
N ALA A 167 -17.57 17.55 12.47
CA ALA A 167 -18.15 16.98 13.69
C ALA A 167 -19.02 15.75 13.40
N ASN A 168 -19.70 15.73 12.23
CA ASN A 168 -20.46 14.56 11.76
C ASN A 168 -19.56 13.39 11.34
N LEU A 169 -18.31 13.66 10.94
CA LEU A 169 -17.33 12.61 10.68
C LEU A 169 -16.92 11.92 11.98
N LYS A 170 -16.72 12.67 13.08
CA LYS A 170 -16.44 12.06 14.39
C LYS A 170 -17.56 11.11 14.83
N SER A 171 -18.83 11.51 14.70
CA SER A 171 -19.96 10.63 15.05
C SER A 171 -20.11 9.44 14.12
N SER A 172 -19.87 9.62 12.81
CA SER A 172 -19.93 8.52 11.83
C SER A 172 -18.78 7.52 11.99
N CYS A 173 -17.56 8.01 12.26
CA CYS A 173 -16.39 7.16 12.46
C CYS A 173 -16.49 6.31 13.73
N LEU A 174 -17.09 6.85 14.80
CA LEU A 174 -17.36 6.11 16.03
C LEU A 174 -18.34 4.94 15.82
N ASN A 175 -19.31 5.08 14.91
CA ASN A 175 -20.31 4.04 14.64
C ASN A 175 -19.79 2.90 13.73
N VAL A 176 -18.91 3.19 12.76
CA VAL A 176 -18.39 2.19 11.81
C VAL A 176 -17.36 1.26 12.46
N ARG A 177 -16.58 1.76 13.43
CA ARG A 177 -15.48 1.00 14.05
C ARG A 177 -15.94 -0.24 14.83
N CYS A 178 -17.21 -0.34 15.21
CA CYS A 178 -17.78 -1.51 15.88
C CYS A 178 -18.04 -2.73 14.98
N ARG A 179 -17.91 -2.63 13.64
CA ARG A 179 -18.24 -3.75 12.72
C ARG A 179 -17.08 -4.35 11.94
N HIS A 180 -15.85 -3.86 12.05
CA HIS A 180 -14.77 -4.24 11.12
C HIS A 180 -13.45 -4.73 11.73
N ILE A 181 -13.35 -4.87 13.06
CA ILE A 181 -12.16 -5.43 13.72
C ILE A 181 -11.92 -6.93 13.37
N PHE A 182 -12.86 -7.61 12.70
CA PHE A 182 -12.75 -9.06 12.43
C PHE A 182 -12.04 -9.49 11.14
N TYR A 183 -11.63 -8.60 10.22
CA TYR A 183 -11.03 -9.02 8.94
C TYR A 183 -9.51 -8.81 8.81
N CYS A 184 -8.86 -8.15 9.76
CA CYS A 184 -7.41 -8.24 9.93
C CYS A 184 -7.12 -9.20 11.07
N SER A 185 -7.39 -10.49 10.86
CA SER A 185 -6.75 -11.51 11.72
C SER A 185 -5.23 -11.28 11.65
N PRO A 186 -4.51 -11.34 12.79
CA PRO A 186 -3.07 -11.44 12.71
C PRO A 186 -2.79 -12.66 11.85
N PHE A 187 -2.05 -12.48 10.76
CA PHE A 187 -1.32 -13.56 10.13
C PHE A 187 -0.27 -14.01 11.16
N SER A 188 -0.77 -14.73 12.18
CA SER A 188 0.00 -15.34 13.23
C SER A 188 0.86 -16.37 12.54
N ARG A 189 2.17 -16.19 12.69
CA ARG A 189 3.23 -17.11 12.28
C ARG A 189 2.79 -18.56 12.44
N SER A 190 2.28 -19.18 11.37
CA SER A 190 2.26 -20.63 11.21
C SER A 190 3.41 -21.00 10.29
N THR A 191 4.62 -20.89 10.83
CA THR A 191 5.82 -21.48 10.28
C THR A 191 5.91 -22.93 10.78
N THR A 192 5.01 -23.79 10.33
CA THR A 192 5.20 -25.25 10.39
C THR A 192 4.22 -25.91 9.45
N TYR A 193 4.68 -26.94 8.74
CA TYR A 193 3.97 -27.72 7.71
C TYR A 193 3.96 -27.13 6.28
N LEU A 194 5.14 -27.10 5.67
CA LEU A 194 5.30 -27.44 4.26
C LEU A 194 6.72 -27.98 4.01
N THR A 195 6.97 -29.17 4.56
CA THR A 195 8.10 -30.02 4.18
C THR A 195 7.55 -31.37 3.76
N GLN A 196 6.93 -31.43 2.59
CA GLN A 196 6.68 -32.69 1.85
C GLN A 196 6.14 -32.38 0.45
N ALA A 197 6.99 -31.84 -0.42
CA ALA A 197 6.84 -31.93 -1.88
C ALA A 197 8.12 -31.45 -2.59
N SER A 198 9.27 -32.09 -2.30
CA SER A 198 10.49 -31.94 -3.09
C SER A 198 10.96 -33.30 -3.60
N GLY A 199 10.07 -33.96 -4.34
CA GLY A 199 10.40 -35.10 -5.20
C GLY A 199 10.79 -34.66 -6.61
N VAL A 200 11.69 -33.68 -6.76
CA VAL A 200 12.27 -33.30 -8.05
C VAL A 200 13.79 -33.27 -7.95
N ASN A 201 14.36 -34.45 -8.21
CA ASN A 201 15.61 -34.69 -8.94
C ASN A 201 16.79 -33.70 -8.72
N GLN A 202 17.38 -33.68 -7.53
CA GLN A 202 18.63 -32.96 -7.23
C GLN A 202 19.90 -33.58 -7.86
N ARG A 203 19.81 -34.64 -8.68
CA ARG A 203 21.01 -35.28 -9.28
C ARG A 203 21.54 -34.59 -10.54
N SER A 204 20.81 -33.64 -11.14
CA SER A 204 21.25 -32.95 -12.37
C SER A 204 22.03 -31.66 -12.13
N LEU A 205 21.93 -31.02 -10.95
CA LEU A 205 22.51 -29.70 -10.68
C LEU A 205 23.91 -29.72 -10.01
N GLN A 206 24.39 -30.88 -9.56
CA GLN A 206 25.78 -31.01 -9.07
C GLN A 206 26.82 -31.24 -10.18
N ARG A 207 26.40 -31.55 -11.41
CA ARG A 207 27.33 -31.77 -12.54
C ARG A 207 27.84 -30.49 -13.21
N THR A 208 27.16 -29.35 -13.07
CA THR A 208 27.58 -28.08 -13.69
C THR A 208 28.49 -27.24 -12.80
N ARG A 209 28.41 -27.37 -11.47
CA ARG A 209 29.24 -26.58 -10.54
C ARG A 209 30.71 -27.02 -10.53
N ASN A 210 30.99 -28.30 -10.74
CA ASN A 210 32.36 -28.83 -10.81
C ASN A 210 33.09 -28.54 -12.14
N ARG A 211 32.45 -27.88 -13.12
CA ARG A 211 33.09 -27.54 -14.41
C ARG A 211 33.64 -26.12 -14.47
N VAL A 212 33.27 -25.23 -13.54
CA VAL A 212 33.68 -23.81 -13.58
C VAL A 212 34.91 -23.54 -12.72
N GLU A 213 35.18 -24.34 -11.68
CA GLU A 213 36.34 -24.11 -10.80
C GLU A 213 37.68 -24.64 -11.33
N LYS A 214 37.71 -25.35 -12.47
CA LYS A 214 38.96 -25.90 -13.03
C LYS A 214 39.78 -24.91 -13.87
N ASN A 215 39.33 -23.67 -14.07
CA ASN A 215 39.99 -22.70 -14.97
C ASN A 215 40.58 -21.47 -14.27
N ARG A 216 40.83 -21.50 -12.95
CA ARG A 216 41.60 -20.44 -12.27
C ARG A 216 43.03 -20.89 -12.03
N GLU A 217 43.85 -20.82 -13.07
CA GLU A 217 45.31 -20.80 -12.93
C GLU A 217 45.76 -19.42 -12.39
N PRO A 218 46.61 -19.37 -11.36
CA PRO A 218 47.27 -18.13 -10.94
C PRO A 218 48.51 -17.87 -11.80
N SER A 219 48.45 -16.89 -12.70
CA SER A 219 49.64 -16.34 -13.37
C SER A 219 50.40 -15.43 -12.41
N SER A 220 51.44 -15.97 -11.80
CA SER A 220 52.45 -15.20 -11.07
C SER A 220 53.46 -14.60 -12.06
N ALA A 221 53.38 -13.29 -12.31
CA ALA A 221 54.44 -12.55 -13.00
C ALA A 221 55.23 -11.71 -11.99
N GLN A 222 56.48 -12.12 -11.77
CA GLN A 222 57.53 -11.40 -11.06
C GLN A 222 57.96 -10.16 -11.84
N SER A 223 58.15 -9.04 -11.15
CA SER A 223 58.89 -7.87 -11.66
C SER A 223 60.26 -7.79 -10.97
N PRO A 224 61.36 -7.54 -11.69
CA PRO A 224 62.70 -7.48 -11.12
C PRO A 224 62.99 -6.12 -10.45
N PRO A 225 63.98 -6.06 -9.53
CA PRO A 225 64.37 -4.83 -8.85
C PRO A 225 65.17 -3.90 -9.79
N ARG A 226 64.84 -2.60 -9.75
CA ARG A 226 65.70 -1.55 -10.31
C ARG A 226 66.82 -1.24 -9.31
N LYS A 227 68.05 -1.25 -9.82
CA LYS A 227 69.24 -0.70 -9.16
C LYS A 227 69.20 0.82 -9.15
#